data_AF-A0A174IHG4-F1
#
_entry.id   AF-A0A174IHG4-F1
#
_cell.length_a   1.000
_cell.length_b   1.000
_cell.length_c   1.000
_cell.angle_alpha   90.00
_cell.angle_beta   90.00
_cell.angle_gamma   90.00
#
_symmetry.space_group_name_H-M   'P 1'
#
loop_
_entity.id
_entity.type
_entity.pdbx_description
1 polymer ?
#
loop_
_entity_poly.entity_id
_entity_poly.type
_entity_poly.pdbx_seq_one_letter_code
_entity_poly.pdbx_strand_id
1 'polypeptide(L)' 'MASFDQKLRTLYLMEILLERTDDEHMLNASELCTILDQEYGISTDRRTIYTEMEILEKFGLDIQQKKGKIPRHTG' A
#
# COMPACT_ATOMS: atom_id res chain seq x y z
N MET A 1 16.80 -13.62 6.71
CA MET A 1 15.63 -13.82 5.82
C MET A 1 14.77 -12.56 5.76
N ALA A 2 14.44 -11.92 6.89
CA ALA A 2 13.60 -10.70 6.97
C ALA A 2 13.94 -9.51 6.04
N SER A 3 15.21 -9.30 5.65
CA SER A 3 15.58 -8.14 4.80
C SER A 3 15.21 -8.32 3.32
N PHE A 4 15.15 -9.56 2.82
CA PHE A 4 14.85 -9.80 1.40
C PHE A 4 13.35 -9.64 1.13
N ASP A 5 12.53 -10.17 2.04
CA ASP A 5 11.07 -10.06 1.98
C ASP A 5 10.62 -8.60 2.09
N GLN A 6 11.34 -7.78 2.87
CA GLN A 6 11.10 -6.32 2.92
C GLN A 6 11.32 -5.66 1.57
N LYS A 7 12.43 -5.98 0.87
CA LYS A 7 12.71 -5.42 -0.46
C LYS A 7 11.67 -5.87 -1.49
N LEU A 8 11.33 -7.15 -1.48
CA LEU A 8 10.31 -7.70 -2.38
C LEU A 8 8.94 -7.05 -2.13
N ARG A 9 8.56 -6.83 -0.86
CA ARG A 9 7.33 -6.14 -0.52
C ARG A 9 7.27 -4.74 -1.13
N THR A 10 8.33 -3.94 -1.00
CA THR A 10 8.37 -2.60 -1.59
C THR A 10 8.17 -2.65 -3.10
N LEU A 11 8.85 -3.59 -3.77
CA LEU A 11 8.79 -3.74 -5.23
C LEU A 11 7.41 -4.21 -5.71
N TYR A 12 6.81 -5.21 -5.05
CA TYR A 12 5.46 -5.66 -5.41
C TYR A 12 4.40 -4.63 -5.08
N LEU A 13 4.55 -3.87 -3.99
CA LEU A 13 3.64 -2.76 -3.72
C LEU A 13 3.71 -1.69 -4.82
N MET A 14 4.92 -1.38 -5.30
CA MET A 14 5.10 -0.48 -6.44
C MET A 14 4.41 -1.00 -7.70
N GLU A 15 4.58 -2.29 -8.03
CA GLU A 15 3.91 -2.93 -9.17
C GLU A 15 2.39 -2.83 -9.07
N ILE A 16 1.82 -3.17 -7.91
CA ILE A 16 0.37 -3.07 -7.67
C ILE A 16 -0.13 -1.64 -7.87
N LEU A 17 0.57 -0.64 -7.31
CA LEU A 17 0.18 0.76 -7.45
C LEU A 17 0.23 1.24 -8.91
N LEU A 18 1.24 0.82 -9.66
CA LEU A 18 1.40 1.25 -11.06
C LEU A 18 0.45 0.55 -12.03
N GLU A 19 0.14 -0.73 -11.80
CA GLU A 19 -0.63 -1.54 -12.76
C GLU A 19 -2.11 -1.63 -12.43
N ARG A 20 -2.50 -1.42 -11.16
CA ARG A 20 -3.86 -1.69 -10.68
C ARG A 20 -4.53 -0.49 -10.04
N THR A 21 -3.86 0.66 -9.98
CA THR A 21 -4.45 1.88 -9.42
C THR A 21 -4.36 3.05 -10.38
N ASP A 22 -5.42 3.84 -10.38
CA ASP A 22 -5.53 5.12 -11.09
C ASP A 22 -6.60 5.98 -10.37
N ASP A 23 -7.03 7.06 -11.01
CA ASP A 23 -8.04 7.97 -10.45
C ASP A 23 -9.43 7.32 -10.24
N GLU A 24 -9.75 6.25 -10.98
CA GLU A 24 -11.01 5.51 -10.91
C GLU A 24 -10.90 4.25 -10.03
N HIS A 25 -9.71 3.64 -9.97
CA HIS A 25 -9.44 2.35 -9.32
C HIS A 25 -8.55 2.50 -8.09
N MET A 26 -9.05 3.15 -7.04
CA MET A 26 -8.29 3.32 -5.79
C MET A 26 -8.33 2.05 -4.93
N LEU A 27 -7.17 1.66 -4.40
CA LEU A 27 -7.04 0.60 -3.40
C LEU A 27 -6.78 1.19 -2.02
N ASN A 28 -7.39 0.62 -1.00
CA ASN A 28 -7.11 0.94 0.39
C ASN A 28 -6.04 0.01 0.98
N ALA A 29 -5.43 0.42 2.09
CA ALA A 29 -4.34 -0.33 2.72
C ALA A 29 -4.71 -1.78 3.09
N SER A 30 -5.99 -2.08 3.38
CA SER A 30 -6.42 -3.45 3.67
C SER A 30 -6.43 -4.32 2.41
N GLU A 31 -6.87 -3.77 1.27
CA GLU A 31 -6.86 -4.47 -0.01
C GLU A 31 -5.43 -4.75 -0.47
N LEU A 32 -4.53 -3.78 -0.30
CA LEU A 32 -3.10 -3.96 -0.58
C LEU A 32 -2.47 -5.06 0.27
N CYS A 33 -2.81 -5.14 1.56
CA CYS A 33 -2.40 -6.25 2.43
C CYS A 33 -2.89 -7.61 1.90
N THR A 34 -4.17 -7.68 1.49
CA THR A 34 -4.75 -8.92 0.96
C THR A 34 -4.09 -9.36 -0.34
N ILE A 35 -3.85 -8.45 -1.28
CA ILE A 35 -3.18 -8.74 -2.55
C ILE A 35 -1.76 -9.27 -2.30
N LEU A 36 -0.99 -8.59 -1.43
CA LEU A 36 0.37 -9.01 -1.08
C LEU A 36 0.42 -10.41 -0.46
N ASP A 37 -0.53 -10.72 0.42
CA ASP A 37 -0.60 -12.04 1.07
C ASP A 37 -1.03 -13.14 0.08
N GLN A 38 -2.09 -12.90 -0.69
CA GLN A 38 -2.69 -13.92 -1.57
C GLN A 38 -1.89 -14.19 -2.84
N GLU A 39 -1.33 -13.15 -3.46
CA GLU A 39 -0.66 -13.29 -4.76
C GLU A 39 0.86 -13.45 -4.62
N TYR A 40 1.45 -12.85 -3.59
CA TYR A 40 2.91 -12.81 -3.41
C TYR A 40 3.39 -13.54 -2.16
N GLY A 41 2.49 -14.04 -1.31
CA GLY A 41 2.83 -14.74 -0.06
C GLY A 41 3.44 -13.84 1.02
N ILE A 42 3.24 -12.51 0.91
CA ILE A 42 3.82 -11.52 1.80
C ILE A 42 2.74 -10.99 2.74
N SER A 43 2.69 -11.58 3.93
CA SER A 43 1.82 -11.08 4.99
C SER A 43 2.35 -9.75 5.55
N THR A 44 1.48 -8.75 5.61
CA THR A 44 1.83 -7.42 6.12
C THR A 44 0.61 -6.71 6.71
N ASP A 45 0.86 -5.62 7.43
CA ASP A 45 -0.19 -4.84 8.08
C ASP A 45 -0.28 -3.43 7.47
N ARG A 46 -1.41 -2.76 7.74
CA ARG A 46 -1.70 -1.43 7.18
C ARG A 46 -0.64 -0.38 7.54
N ARG A 47 -0.05 -0.43 8.75
CA ARG A 47 1.02 0.50 9.15
C ARG A 47 2.24 0.30 8.27
N THR A 48 2.61 -0.96 8.01
CA THR A 48 3.70 -1.27 7.09
C THR A 48 3.41 -0.74 5.69
N ILE A 49 2.19 -0.91 5.15
CA ILE A 49 1.81 -0.32 3.85
C ILE A 49 2.02 1.19 3.80
N TYR A 50 1.63 1.94 4.83
CA TYR A 50 1.88 3.39 4.88
C TYR A 50 3.38 3.72 4.87
N THR A 51 4.20 2.97 5.60
CA THR A 51 5.66 3.14 5.58
C THR A 51 6.25 2.86 4.19
N GLU A 52 5.80 1.80 3.52
CA GLU A 52 6.26 1.48 2.16
C GLU A 52 5.82 2.56 1.16
N MET A 53 4.61 3.12 1.28
CA MET A 53 4.17 4.26 0.45
C MET A 53 5.07 5.48 0.64
N GLU A 54 5.45 5.83 1.88
CA GLU A 54 6.41 6.93 2.12
C GLU A 54 7.79 6.66 1.48
N ILE A 55 8.24 5.40 1.45
CA ILE A 55 9.48 5.00 0.78
C ILE A 55 9.36 5.20 -0.74
N LEU A 56 8.23 4.79 -1.32
CA LEU A 56 7.98 4.92 -2.76
C LEU A 56 7.81 6.39 -3.19
N GLU A 57 7.16 7.22 -2.37
CA GLU A 57 7.10 8.67 -2.58
C GLU A 57 8.52 9.28 -2.57
N LYS A 58 9.37 8.89 -1.61
CA LYS A 58 10.78 9.34 -1.55
C LYS A 58 11.61 8.83 -2.72
N PHE A 59 11.28 7.65 -3.25
CA PHE A 59 11.91 7.11 -4.45
C PHE A 59 11.53 7.92 -5.70
N GLY A 60 10.35 8.55 -5.70
CA GLY A 60 9.90 9.47 -6.76
C GLY A 60 8.55 9.11 -7.38
N LEU A 61 7.79 8.19 -6.79
CA LEU A 61 6.41 7.92 -7.24
C LEU A 61 5.49 9.03 -6.76
N ASP A 62 4.58 9.44 -7.64
CA ASP A 62 3.46 10.31 -7.28
C ASP A 62 2.29 9.45 -6.79
N ILE A 63 2.13 9.33 -5.47
CA ILE A 63 1.06 8.52 -4.85
C ILE A 63 -0.03 9.44 -4.32
N GLN A 64 -1.22 9.35 -4.91
CA GLN A 64 -2.39 10.13 -4.50
C GLN A 64 -3.22 9.38 -3.45
N GLN A 65 -3.41 9.99 -2.27
CA GLN A 65 -4.15 9.39 -1.17
C GLN A 65 -5.42 10.17 -0.84
N LYS A 66 -6.59 9.51 -0.87
CA LYS A 66 -7.84 10.07 -0.32
C LYS A 66 -7.92 9.78 1.18
N LYS A 67 -7.72 10.81 2.01
CA LYS A 67 -7.96 10.68 3.46
C LYS A 67 -9.44 10.36 3.71
N GLY A 68 -9.70 9.24 4.39
CA GLY A 68 -11.05 8.87 4.82
C GLY A 68 -11.66 9.98 5.68
N LYS A 69 -12.96 10.23 5.51
CA LYS A 69 -13.70 11.17 6.37
C LYS A 69 -13.61 10.66 7.81
N ILE A 70 -13.07 11.48 8.72
CA ILE A 70 -13.16 11.23 10.16
C ILE A 70 -14.64 11.10 10.49
N PRO A 71 -15.14 9.97 11.02
CA PRO A 71 -16.50 9.89 11.50
C PRO A 71 -16.62 10.90 12.64
N ARG A 72 -17.27 12.03 12.39
CA ARG A 72 -17.68 12.92 13.47
C ARG A 72 -18.69 12.12 14.27
N HIS A 73 -18.34 11.73 15.50
CA HIS A 73 -19.32 11.31 16.48
C HIS A 73 -20.25 12.51 16.71
N THR A 74 -21.41 12.51 16.05
CA THR A 74 -22.57 13.25 16.53
C THR A 74 -23.04 12.54 17.80
N GLY A 75 -22.85 13.22 18.94
CA GLY A 75 -23.38 12.80 20.23
C GLY A 75 -24.89 12.97 20.32
#